data_AF-A0A7Y9L9D0-F1
#
_entry.id   AF-A0A7Y9L9D0-F1
#
_cell.length_a   1.000
_cell.length_b   1.000
_cell.length_c   1.000
_cell.angle_alpha   90.00
_cell.angle_beta   90.00
_cell.angle_gamma   90.00
#
_symmetry.space_group_name_H-M   'P 1'
#
loop_
_entity.id
_entity.type
_entity.pdbx_description
1 polymer ?
#
loop_
_entity_poly.entity_id
_entity_poly.type
_entity_poly.pdbx_seq_one_letter_code
_entity_poly.pdbx_strand_id
1 'polypeptide(L)'
;MTVDTLAPEAPATDVELPSLDAPVPAVAEVKPLDRPKKAPGRKPGAKRTKTLELTLTVTGTADGEWHADLKHGSSYLARDLAVAAAAVSRAAKELHEDLATPIDEVIEAAREQQAAKVAALEAELEAARKALADLAD
;
A
#
# COMPACT_ATOMS: atom_id res chain seq x y z
N MET A 1 21.12 33.82 22.06
CA MET A 1 20.55 34.69 21.01
C MET A 1 19.47 33.88 20.31
N THR A 2 18.25 33.98 20.83
CA THR A 2 17.02 33.35 20.33
C THR A 2 16.43 34.16 19.19
N VAL A 3 15.99 33.48 18.14
CA VAL A 3 15.10 34.01 17.08
C VAL A 3 14.49 32.79 16.38
N ASP A 4 13.25 32.76 15.94
CA ASP A 4 11.98 33.33 16.40
C ASP A 4 10.94 32.52 15.59
N THR A 5 9.85 32.11 16.22
CA THR A 5 8.77 31.32 15.62
C THR A 5 7.88 32.23 14.77
N LEU A 6 7.55 31.82 13.53
CA LEU A 6 6.44 32.44 12.81
C LEU A 6 5.59 31.40 12.05
N ALA A 7 4.42 31.13 12.62
CA ALA A 7 3.22 30.71 11.90
C ALA A 7 2.29 31.95 11.80
N PRO A 8 1.55 32.10 10.70
CA PRO A 8 0.15 32.53 10.77
C PRO A 8 -0.72 31.76 9.77
N GLU A 9 -1.83 31.14 10.16
CA GLU A 9 -3.17 31.68 10.47
C GLU A 9 -4.13 31.54 9.27
N ALA A 10 -5.29 30.94 9.56
CA ALA A 10 -6.41 30.71 8.66
C ALA A 10 -7.38 31.90 8.66
N PRO A 11 -8.09 32.18 7.57
CA PRO A 11 -9.33 32.94 7.65
C PRO A 11 -10.54 31.98 7.69
N ALA A 12 -11.27 32.05 8.79
CA ALA A 12 -12.69 31.73 8.81
C ALA A 12 -13.43 32.81 8.02
N THR A 13 -14.41 32.43 7.20
CA THR A 13 -15.46 33.36 6.78
C THR A 13 -16.81 32.66 6.81
N ASP A 14 -17.73 33.43 7.35
CA ASP A 14 -19.01 33.14 7.95
C ASP A 14 -20.13 33.07 6.88
N VAL A 15 -21.05 32.13 7.09
CA VAL A 15 -22.50 32.18 6.81
C VAL A 15 -23.01 32.70 5.45
N GLU A 16 -23.74 31.83 4.72
CA GLU A 16 -25.02 32.27 4.14
C GLU A 16 -26.05 31.11 4.08
N LEU A 17 -27.10 31.25 4.88
CA LEU A 17 -28.35 30.47 4.81
C LEU A 17 -29.33 31.24 3.91
N PRO A 18 -29.94 30.64 2.87
CA PRO A 18 -31.17 31.18 2.34
C PRO A 18 -32.35 30.69 3.18
N SER A 19 -32.87 31.62 3.98
CA SER A 19 -34.13 31.54 4.69
C SER A 19 -35.33 31.59 3.72
N LEU A 20 -36.43 31.00 4.18
CA LEU A 20 -37.71 30.78 3.49
C LEU A 20 -38.44 32.07 3.12
N ASP A 21 -39.04 32.12 1.93
CA ASP A 21 -40.16 33.01 1.61
C ASP A 21 -41.22 32.27 0.75
N ALA A 22 -42.45 32.28 1.25
CA ALA A 22 -43.73 31.87 0.62
C ALA A 22 -44.68 33.10 0.74
N PRO A 23 -45.91 33.21 0.15
CA PRO A 23 -46.83 32.27 -0.53
C PRO A 23 -47.28 32.82 -1.93
N VAL A 24 -48.23 32.32 -2.74
CA VAL A 24 -49.71 32.21 -2.66
C VAL A 24 -50.23 31.51 -3.97
N PRO A 25 -51.53 31.16 -4.16
CA PRO A 25 -51.94 29.86 -4.69
C PRO A 25 -52.61 29.93 -6.08
N ALA A 26 -52.71 28.80 -6.77
CA ALA A 26 -53.73 28.62 -7.81
C ALA A 26 -54.17 27.16 -7.88
N VAL A 27 -55.49 27.01 -7.85
CA VAL A 27 -56.26 25.78 -7.68
C VAL A 27 -56.51 25.12 -9.04
N ALA A 28 -56.72 23.80 -8.99
CA ALA A 28 -57.30 22.91 -10.00
C ALA A 28 -56.34 22.39 -11.09
N GLU A 29 -56.07 21.07 -11.06
CA GLU A 29 -56.93 20.12 -11.77
C GLU A 29 -56.69 18.70 -11.27
N VAL A 30 -57.78 17.95 -11.12
CA VAL A 30 -57.83 16.61 -10.54
C VAL A 30 -57.72 15.60 -11.67
N LYS A 31 -56.73 14.70 -11.65
CA LYS A 31 -56.79 13.43 -12.39
C LYS A 31 -56.33 12.26 -11.50
N PRO A 32 -57.16 11.20 -11.35
CA PRO A 32 -56.90 10.09 -10.45
C PRO A 32 -56.07 8.98 -11.12
N LEU A 33 -55.61 8.05 -10.28
CA LEU A 33 -54.94 6.77 -10.55
C LEU A 33 -53.41 6.85 -10.69
N ASP A 34 -52.68 6.54 -9.62
CA ASP A 34 -52.22 5.17 -9.37
C ASP A 34 -51.57 5.03 -7.98
N ARG A 35 -51.93 3.98 -7.24
CA ARG A 35 -51.22 3.61 -6.01
C ARG A 35 -50.08 2.67 -6.40
N PRO A 36 -48.86 2.91 -5.89
CA PRO A 36 -48.09 1.79 -5.39
C PRO A 36 -47.59 2.03 -3.96
N LYS A 37 -48.02 1.11 -3.08
CA LYS A 37 -47.29 0.49 -1.99
C LYS A 37 -46.44 1.38 -1.07
N LYS A 38 -46.92 1.48 0.19
CA LYS A 38 -46.15 1.78 1.41
C LYS A 38 -44.72 1.22 1.31
N ALA A 39 -43.74 2.12 1.25
CA ALA A 39 -42.34 1.77 1.50
C ALA A 39 -42.19 1.39 2.99
N PRO A 40 -41.70 0.19 3.33
CA PRO A 40 -41.36 -0.13 4.70
C PRO A 40 -40.05 0.58 5.08
N GLY A 41 -40.18 1.54 6.00
CA GLY A 41 -39.20 1.97 7.00
C GLY A 41 -37.72 1.98 6.60
N ARG A 42 -37.20 3.17 6.31
CA ARG A 42 -35.76 3.46 6.39
C ARG A 42 -35.30 3.23 7.84
N LYS A 43 -34.72 2.06 8.12
CA LYS A 43 -34.00 1.80 9.37
C LYS A 43 -32.71 2.65 9.38
N PRO A 44 -32.34 3.28 10.51
CA PRO A 44 -31.09 4.03 10.60
C PRO A 44 -29.90 3.09 10.41
N GLY A 45 -28.96 3.49 9.56
CA GLY A 45 -27.78 2.71 9.24
C GLY A 45 -26.98 2.42 10.49
N ALA A 46 -27.00 1.15 10.93
CA ALA A 46 -26.01 0.62 11.84
C ALA A 46 -24.63 0.87 11.23
N LYS A 47 -23.76 1.58 11.96
CA LYS A 47 -22.36 1.81 11.59
C LYS A 47 -21.71 0.43 11.43
N ARG A 48 -21.65 -0.08 10.20
CA ARG A 48 -20.85 -1.25 9.87
C ARG A 48 -19.39 -0.86 10.09
N THR A 49 -18.73 -1.54 11.02
CA THR A 49 -17.28 -1.75 10.99
C THR A 49 -16.93 -2.21 9.58
N LYS A 50 -16.43 -1.31 8.75
CA LYS A 50 -15.95 -1.64 7.41
C LYS A 50 -14.67 -2.45 7.61
N THR A 51 -14.77 -3.76 7.42
CA THR A 51 -13.61 -4.62 7.22
C THR A 51 -12.80 -4.04 6.06
N LEU A 52 -11.59 -3.58 6.33
CA LEU A 52 -10.67 -3.10 5.30
C LEU A 52 -9.87 -4.31 4.83
N GLU A 53 -10.11 -4.75 3.60
CA GLU A 53 -9.36 -5.84 2.97
C GLU A 53 -8.16 -5.26 2.22
N LEU A 54 -6.97 -5.44 2.79
CA LEU A 54 -5.70 -5.08 2.18
C LEU A 54 -5.01 -6.35 1.67
N THR A 55 -4.49 -6.33 0.45
CA THR A 55 -3.69 -7.42 -0.11
C THR A 55 -2.30 -6.88 -0.40
N LEU A 56 -1.30 -7.37 0.34
CA LEU A 56 0.12 -7.14 0.07
C LEU A 56 0.67 -8.36 -0.67
N THR A 57 1.20 -8.15 -1.88
CA THR A 57 1.92 -9.17 -2.64
C THR A 57 3.40 -8.84 -2.61
N VAL A 58 4.23 -9.81 -2.24
CA VAL A 58 5.68 -9.65 -2.20
C VAL A 58 6.30 -10.66 -3.15
N THR A 59 7.17 -10.20 -4.04
CA THR A 59 7.89 -11.00 -5.02
C THR A 59 9.38 -10.84 -4.79
N GLY A 60 10.06 -11.94 -4.45
CA GLY A 60 11.51 -11.98 -4.28
C GLY A 60 12.17 -12.79 -5.41
N THR A 61 13.30 -12.30 -5.91
CA THR A 61 14.17 -13.05 -6.82
C THR A 61 15.38 -13.61 -6.07
N ALA A 62 15.96 -14.69 -6.60
CA ALA A 62 17.17 -15.31 -6.04
C ALA A 62 18.41 -14.38 -6.09
N ASP A 63 18.33 -13.28 -6.84
CA ASP A 63 19.38 -12.26 -6.94
C ASP A 63 19.23 -11.18 -5.85
N GLY A 64 18.30 -11.35 -4.91
CA GLY A 64 18.11 -10.46 -3.76
C GLY A 64 17.26 -9.22 -4.05
N GLU A 65 16.60 -9.19 -5.22
CA GLU A 65 15.67 -8.13 -5.57
C GLU A 65 14.27 -8.49 -5.10
N TRP A 66 13.71 -7.68 -4.19
CA TRP A 66 12.37 -7.89 -3.67
C TRP A 66 11.49 -6.69 -4.00
N HIS A 67 10.29 -6.98 -4.50
CA HIS A 67 9.28 -5.99 -4.85
C HIS A 67 7.99 -6.24 -4.07
N ALA A 68 7.27 -5.17 -3.74
CA ALA A 68 5.99 -5.25 -3.05
C ALA A 68 4.90 -4.45 -3.76
N ASP A 69 3.74 -5.08 -3.90
CA ASP A 69 2.51 -4.47 -4.40
C ASP A 69 1.46 -4.45 -3.30
N LEU A 70 0.85 -3.28 -3.05
CA LEU A 70 -0.21 -3.12 -2.06
C LEU A 70 -1.53 -2.78 -2.74
N LYS A 71 -2.57 -3.55 -2.46
CA LYS A 71 -3.94 -3.36 -2.94
C LYS A 71 -4.91 -3.17 -1.79
N HIS A 72 -5.95 -2.36 -2.01
CA HIS A 72 -7.13 -2.26 -1.15
C HIS A 72 -8.37 -2.53 -2.00
N GLY A 73 -9.04 -3.66 -1.75
CA GLY A 73 -10.06 -4.20 -2.64
C GLY A 73 -9.50 -4.38 -4.07
N SER A 74 -10.01 -3.61 -5.04
CA SER A 74 -9.58 -3.68 -6.45
C SER A 74 -8.57 -2.61 -6.84
N SER A 75 -8.23 -1.66 -5.95
CA SER A 75 -7.34 -0.54 -6.25
C SER A 75 -5.93 -0.81 -5.72
N TYR A 76 -4.92 -0.48 -6.53
CA TYR A 76 -3.53 -0.47 -6.07
C TYR A 76 -3.25 0.82 -5.30
N LEU A 77 -2.72 0.70 -4.09
CA LEU A 77 -2.18 1.83 -3.32
C LEU A 77 -0.71 2.08 -3.66
N ALA A 78 0.06 1.02 -3.87
CA ALA A 78 1.46 1.09 -4.27
C ALA A 78 1.82 -0.10 -5.17
N ARG A 79 2.77 0.10 -6.07
CA ARG A 79 3.27 -0.92 -6.99
C ARG A 79 4.79 -0.85 -7.10
N ASP A 80 5.40 -1.99 -7.37
CA ASP A 80 6.82 -2.10 -7.71
C ASP A 80 7.73 -1.42 -6.66
N LEU A 81 7.36 -1.55 -5.38
CA LEU A 81 8.16 -0.99 -4.30
C LEU A 81 9.37 -1.88 -4.06
N ALA A 82 10.56 -1.37 -4.32
CA ALA A 82 11.79 -2.03 -3.94
C ALA A 82 11.86 -2.18 -2.40
N VAL A 83 11.96 -3.43 -1.93
CA VAL A 83 12.06 -3.78 -0.51
C VAL A 83 13.37 -4.53 -0.29
N ALA A 84 14.00 -4.32 0.87
CA ALA A 84 15.12 -5.14 1.28
C ALA A 84 14.63 -6.48 1.83
N ALA A 85 15.27 -7.60 1.49
CA ALA A 85 14.96 -8.92 2.04
C ALA A 85 14.89 -8.92 3.59
N ALA A 86 15.83 -8.23 4.25
CA ALA A 86 15.87 -8.09 5.70
C ALA A 86 14.70 -7.26 6.28
N ALA A 87 14.08 -6.38 5.49
CA ALA A 87 12.86 -5.68 5.88
C ALA A 87 11.63 -6.57 5.73
N VAL A 88 11.58 -7.43 4.68
CA VAL A 88 10.50 -8.41 4.50
C VAL A 88 10.48 -9.41 5.67
N SER A 89 11.64 -9.95 6.06
CA SER A 89 11.78 -10.83 7.24
C SER A 89 11.24 -10.18 8.52
N ARG A 90 11.59 -8.91 8.77
CA ARG A 90 11.13 -8.17 9.95
C ARG A 90 9.62 -7.91 9.92
N ALA A 91 9.09 -7.48 8.78
CA ALA A 91 7.67 -7.26 8.62
C ALA A 91 6.87 -8.57 8.73
N ALA A 92 7.38 -9.67 8.20
CA ALA A 92 6.76 -10.99 8.34
C ALA A 92 6.69 -11.42 9.81
N LYS A 93 7.76 -11.22 10.59
CA LYS A 93 7.77 -11.48 12.04
C LYS A 93 6.75 -10.64 12.80
N GLU A 94 6.56 -9.38 12.38
CA GLU A 94 5.54 -8.50 12.96
C GLU A 94 4.11 -8.89 12.58
N LEU A 95 3.90 -9.49 11.40
CA LEU A 95 2.61 -10.00 10.97
C LEU A 95 2.27 -11.35 11.63
N HIS A 96 3.15 -12.35 11.49
CA HIS A 96 3.01 -13.68 12.06
C HIS A 96 4.30 -14.52 11.92
N GLU A 97 4.71 -15.24 12.96
CA GLU A 97 5.92 -16.08 12.93
C GLU A 97 5.86 -17.21 11.89
N ASP A 98 4.71 -17.84 11.67
CA ASP A 98 4.52 -18.85 10.62
C ASP A 98 4.80 -18.34 9.20
N LEU A 99 4.68 -17.04 8.94
CA LEU A 99 5.05 -16.45 7.65
C LEU A 99 6.54 -16.11 7.60
N ALA A 100 7.14 -15.78 8.75
CA ALA A 100 8.54 -15.41 8.83
C ALA A 100 9.48 -16.58 8.55
N THR A 101 9.23 -17.75 9.11
CA THR A 101 10.10 -18.94 8.95
C THR A 101 10.36 -19.32 7.48
N PRO A 102 9.34 -19.54 6.62
CA PRO A 102 9.60 -19.90 5.22
C PRO A 102 10.22 -18.75 4.41
N ILE A 103 9.95 -17.49 4.77
CA ILE A 103 10.56 -16.33 4.12
C ILE A 103 12.05 -16.24 4.45
N ASP A 104 12.41 -16.43 5.72
CA ASP A 104 13.80 -16.43 6.17
C ASP A 104 14.60 -17.56 5.50
N GLU A 105 14.04 -18.77 5.41
CA GLU A 105 14.67 -19.89 4.68
C GLU A 105 14.96 -19.56 3.21
N VAL A 106 14.00 -18.95 2.50
CA VAL A 106 14.19 -18.54 1.10
C VAL A 106 15.25 -17.43 0.97
N ILE A 107 15.28 -16.47 1.89
CA ILE A 107 16.27 -15.39 1.89
C ILE A 107 17.67 -15.93 2.14
N GLU A 108 17.85 -16.83 3.11
CA GLU A 108 19.15 -17.44 3.39
C GLU A 108 19.62 -18.31 2.22
N ALA A 109 18.74 -19.13 1.63
CA ALA A 109 19.08 -19.90 0.43
C ALA A 109 19.52 -19.00 -0.74
N ALA A 110 18.88 -17.84 -0.93
CA ALA A 110 19.28 -16.88 -1.95
C ALA A 110 20.68 -16.29 -1.65
N ARG A 111 20.99 -15.98 -0.38
CA ARG A 111 22.32 -15.51 0.03
C ARG A 111 23.40 -16.55 -0.22
N GLU A 112 23.14 -17.82 0.09
CA GLU A 112 24.08 -18.91 -0.17
C GLU A 112 24.36 -19.07 -1.67
N GLN A 113 23.32 -18.99 -2.52
CA GLN A 113 23.48 -19.05 -3.97
C GLN A 113 24.29 -17.87 -4.51
N GLN A 114 24.03 -16.66 -3.99
CA GLN A 114 24.80 -15.48 -4.36
C GLN A 114 26.26 -15.60 -3.92
N ALA A 115 26.52 -16.04 -2.69
CA ALA A 115 27.87 -16.26 -2.18
C ALA A 115 28.63 -17.33 -2.98
N ALA A 116 27.97 -18.42 -3.36
CA ALA A 116 28.55 -19.46 -4.20
C ALA A 116 28.90 -18.95 -5.60
N LYS A 117 28.01 -18.15 -6.22
CA LYS A 117 28.29 -17.50 -7.51
C LYS A 117 29.49 -16.56 -7.42
N VAL A 118 29.56 -15.75 -6.36
CA VAL A 118 30.68 -14.83 -6.13
C VAL A 118 31.98 -15.60 -5.95
N ALA A 119 31.99 -16.65 -5.11
CA ALA A 119 33.18 -17.47 -4.90
C ALA A 119 33.66 -18.17 -6.19
N ALA A 120 32.74 -18.64 -7.04
CA ALA A 120 33.09 -19.23 -8.33
C ALA A 120 33.73 -18.20 -9.27
N LEU A 121 33.13 -17.01 -9.38
CA LEU A 121 33.65 -15.93 -10.22
C LEU A 121 35.00 -15.40 -9.71
N GLU A 122 35.18 -15.32 -8.39
CA GLU A 122 36.45 -14.91 -7.78
C GLU A 122 37.57 -15.92 -8.08
N ALA A 123 37.29 -17.23 -8.05
CA ALA A 123 38.25 -18.25 -8.42
C ALA A 123 38.64 -18.17 -9.90
N GLU A 124 37.68 -17.89 -10.79
CA GLU A 124 37.95 -17.66 -12.22
C GLU A 124 38.82 -16.42 -12.44
N LEU A 125 38.54 -15.32 -11.72
CA LEU A 125 39.36 -14.11 -11.78
C LEU A 125 40.77 -14.31 -11.24
N GLU A 126 40.94 -15.08 -10.16
CA GLU A 126 42.25 -15.38 -9.59
C GLU A 126 43.08 -16.24 -10.56
N ALA A 127 42.48 -17.25 -11.18
CA ALA A 127 43.13 -18.07 -12.20
C ALA A 127 43.55 -17.23 -13.43
N ALA A 128 42.68 -16.33 -13.89
CA ALA A 128 42.99 -15.43 -15.00
C ALA A 128 44.11 -14.43 -14.64
N ARG A 129 44.11 -13.89 -13.41
CA ARG A 129 45.17 -13.00 -12.92
C ARG A 129 46.52 -13.71 -12.84
N LYS A 130 46.54 -14.97 -12.37
CA LYS A 130 47.77 -15.77 -12.31
C LYS A 130 48.33 -16.06 -13.69
N ALA A 131 47.49 -16.45 -14.64
CA ALA A 131 47.92 -16.69 -16.02
C ALA A 131 48.50 -15.43 -16.67
N LEU A 132 47.94 -14.25 -16.39
CA LEU A 132 48.47 -12.98 -16.88
C LEU A 132 49.83 -12.65 -16.24
N ALA A 133 50.01 -12.92 -14.95
CA ALA A 133 51.30 -12.75 -14.26
C ALA A 133 52.38 -13.68 -14.85
N ASP A 134 52.03 -14.96 -15.12
CA ASP A 134 52.94 -15.94 -15.73
C ASP A 134 53.38 -15.55 -17.17
N LEU A 135 52.64 -14.65 -17.85
CA LEU A 135 52.98 -14.12 -19.18
C LEU A 135 53.79 -12.81 -19.12
N ALA A 136 53.83 -12.15 -17.95
CA ALA A 136 54.51 -10.87 -17.75
C ALA A 136 55.92 -11.03 -17.14
N ASP A 137 56.25 -12.22 -16.63
CA ASP A 137 57.61 -12.69 -16.29
C ASP A 137 58.31 -13.34 -17.50
#